data_AF-A0A9P9K8Z1-F1
#
_entry.id   AF-A0A9P9K8Z1-F1
#
_cell.length_a   1.000
_cell.length_b   1.000
_cell.length_c   1.000
_cell.angle_alpha   90.00
_cell.angle_beta   90.00
_cell.angle_gamma   90.00
#
_symmetry.space_group_name_H-M   'P 1'
#
loop_
_entity.id
_entity.type
_entity.pdbx_description
1 polymer ?
#
loop_
_entity_poly.entity_id
_entity_poly.type
_entity_poly.pdbx_seq_one_letter_code
_entity_poly.pdbx_strand_id
1 'polypeptide(L)'
;MATSWPQEVAWPAEFREHATQLSKYLREALLCIKRARDQPIPQGLVKVIAIGALSLINKIHNIPDLDTIHDALQIARTESKITAESTTQALNDIKTELKQVANTS
;
A
#
# COMPACT_ATOMS: atom_id res chain seq x y z
N MET A 1 -36.27 23.64 6.16
CA MET A 1 -36.10 22.18 6.36
C MET A 1 -34.62 21.90 6.40
N ALA A 2 -34.10 21.38 7.52
CA ALA A 2 -32.69 21.06 7.68
C ALA A 2 -32.42 19.71 7.01
N THR A 3 -31.61 19.68 5.96
CA THR A 3 -31.07 18.45 5.39
C THR A 3 -30.28 17.72 6.48
N SER A 4 -30.78 16.55 6.90
CA SER A 4 -30.08 15.66 7.85
C SER A 4 -28.76 15.23 7.22
N TRP A 5 -27.66 15.82 7.72
CA TRP A 5 -26.29 15.54 7.29
C TRP A 5 -25.86 14.16 7.81
N PRO A 6 -25.06 13.38 7.06
CA PRO A 6 -24.74 12.02 7.44
C PRO A 6 -24.01 12.00 8.78
N GLN A 7 -24.54 11.19 9.72
CA GLN A 7 -23.87 10.79 10.95
C GLN A 7 -22.45 10.35 10.64
N GLU A 8 -21.49 10.68 11.52
CA GLU A 8 -20.09 10.24 11.51
C GLU A 8 -19.88 8.98 10.67
N VAL A 9 -19.60 9.17 9.38
CA VAL A 9 -19.42 8.05 8.48
C VAL A 9 -18.05 7.50 8.83
N ALA A 10 -18.01 6.29 9.38
CA ALA A 10 -16.78 5.55 9.55
C ALA A 10 -16.06 5.54 8.19
N TRP A 11 -14.92 6.23 8.12
CA TRP A 11 -14.19 6.37 6.86
C TRP A 11 -13.81 4.99 6.32
N PRO A 12 -13.92 4.75 5.00
CA PRO A 12 -13.58 3.45 4.42
C PRO A 12 -12.14 3.04 4.75
N ALA A 13 -11.96 1.74 5.00
CA ALA A 13 -10.65 1.16 5.24
C ALA A 13 -9.80 1.18 3.95
N GLU A 14 -10.43 0.85 2.82
CA GLU A 14 -9.78 0.73 1.51
C GLU A 14 -9.36 2.09 0.94
N PHE A 15 -8.12 2.19 0.46
CA PHE A 15 -7.54 3.44 -0.05
C PHE A 15 -8.35 4.06 -1.20
N ARG A 16 -8.77 3.23 -2.16
CA ARG A 16 -9.52 3.67 -3.35
C ARG A 16 -10.89 4.24 -2.98
N GLU A 17 -11.60 3.57 -2.09
CA GLU A 17 -12.93 3.98 -1.63
C GLU A 17 -12.83 5.26 -0.79
N HIS A 18 -11.81 5.34 0.07
CA HIS A 18 -11.51 6.52 0.86
C HIS A 18 -11.23 7.75 -0.02
N ALA A 19 -10.37 7.62 -1.04
CA ALA A 19 -10.06 8.70 -1.97
C ALA A 19 -11.30 9.14 -2.78
N THR A 20 -12.15 8.18 -3.18
CA THR A 20 -13.40 8.46 -3.89
C THR A 20 -14.37 9.24 -3.01
N GLN A 21 -14.53 8.81 -1.75
CA GLN A 21 -15.44 9.44 -0.80
C GLN A 21 -14.96 10.84 -0.38
N LEU A 22 -13.65 11.02 -0.15
CA LEU A 22 -13.07 12.33 0.09
C LEU A 22 -13.28 13.27 -1.12
N SER A 23 -13.07 12.76 -2.34
CA SER A 23 -13.29 13.55 -3.56
C SER A 23 -14.74 14.02 -3.70
N LYS A 24 -15.71 13.18 -3.31
CA LYS A 24 -17.13 13.56 -3.28
C LYS A 24 -17.38 14.69 -2.28
N TYR A 25 -16.91 14.56 -1.05
CA TYR A 25 -17.07 15.60 -0.02
C TYR A 25 -16.40 16.92 -0.39
N LEU A 26 -15.20 16.88 -0.99
CA LEU A 26 -14.51 18.06 -1.50
C LEU A 26 -15.31 18.76 -2.62
N ARG A 27 -15.89 17.99 -3.55
CA ARG A 27 -16.75 18.55 -4.61
C ARG A 27 -18.01 19.20 -4.04
N GLU A 28 -18.65 18.56 -3.08
CA GLU A 28 -19.83 19.11 -2.40
C GLU A 28 -19.48 20.40 -1.64
N ALA A 29 -18.32 20.45 -0.97
CA ALA A 29 -17.85 21.67 -0.33
C ALA A 29 -17.52 22.78 -1.32
N LEU A 30 -16.87 22.48 -2.44
CA LEU A 30 -16.61 23.48 -3.49
C LEU A 30 -17.93 24.02 -4.07
N LEU A 31 -18.95 23.18 -4.25
CA LEU A 31 -20.28 23.61 -4.67
C LEU A 31 -20.97 24.48 -3.60
N CYS A 32 -20.86 24.11 -2.33
CA CYS A 32 -21.37 24.91 -1.21
C CYS A 32 -20.69 26.28 -1.16
N ILE A 33 -19.36 26.35 -1.27
CA ILE A 33 -18.60 27.60 -1.29
C ILE A 33 -19.03 28.47 -2.48
N LYS A 34 -19.10 27.88 -3.68
CA LYS A 34 -19.52 28.59 -4.90
C LYS A 34 -20.95 29.15 -4.80
N ARG A 35 -21.85 28.43 -4.12
CA ARG A 35 -23.24 28.87 -3.88
C ARG A 35 -23.35 29.89 -2.74
N ALA A 36 -22.52 29.75 -1.71
CA ALA A 36 -22.56 30.59 -0.52
C ALA A 36 -22.07 32.02 -0.79
N ARG A 37 -21.19 32.23 -1.79
CA ARG A 37 -20.48 33.51 -2.02
C ARG A 37 -19.80 33.99 -0.73
N ASP A 38 -20.48 34.84 0.05
CA ASP A 38 -20.01 35.44 1.30
C ASP A 38 -20.61 34.80 2.57
N GLN A 39 -21.47 33.78 2.44
CA GLN A 39 -22.03 33.08 3.59
C GLN A 39 -21.02 32.13 4.26
N PRO A 40 -20.98 32.09 5.59
CA PRO A 40 -20.09 31.19 6.33
C PRO A 40 -20.39 29.72 5.99
N ILE A 41 -19.31 28.99 5.67
CA ILE A 41 -19.35 27.57 5.36
C ILE A 41 -19.65 26.80 6.66
N PRO A 42 -20.49 25.75 6.62
CA PRO A 42 -20.74 24.92 7.79
C PRO A 42 -19.45 24.33 8.37
N GLN A 43 -19.14 24.62 9.64
CA GLN A 43 -17.93 24.15 10.32
C GLN A 43 -17.79 22.62 10.31
N GLY A 44 -18.89 21.90 10.41
CA GLY A 44 -18.91 20.43 10.35
C GLY A 44 -18.37 19.88 9.02
N LEU A 45 -18.65 20.56 7.91
CA LEU A 45 -18.18 20.16 6.58
C LEU A 45 -16.66 20.30 6.47
N VAL A 46 -16.12 21.42 6.95
CA VAL A 46 -14.68 21.68 6.97
C VAL A 46 -13.96 20.65 7.84
N LYS A 47 -14.52 20.33 9.01
CA LYS A 47 -13.96 19.32 9.93
C LYS A 47 -13.91 17.93 9.29
N VAL A 48 -14.98 17.48 8.64
CA VAL A 48 -15.03 16.18 7.95
C VAL A 48 -13.99 16.11 6.84
N ILE A 49 -13.89 17.15 6.02
CA ILE A 49 -12.90 17.21 4.93
C ILE A 49 -11.47 17.16 5.48
N ALA A 50 -11.17 17.92 6.53
CA ALA A 50 -9.86 17.93 7.17
C ALA A 50 -9.49 16.54 7.73
N ILE A 51 -10.41 15.88 8.44
CA ILE A 51 -10.20 14.53 8.99
C ILE A 51 -9.98 13.51 7.87
N GLY A 52 -10.78 13.56 6.80
CA GLY A 52 -10.64 12.64 5.66
C GLY A 52 -9.32 12.85 4.90
N ALA A 53 -8.91 14.10 4.68
CA ALA A 53 -7.64 14.41 4.04
C ALA A 53 -6.44 13.94 4.87
N LEU A 54 -6.43 14.23 6.18
CA LEU A 54 -5.39 13.77 7.09
C LEU A 54 -5.34 12.24 7.16
N SER A 55 -6.49 11.57 7.21
CA SER A 55 -6.57 10.11 7.24
C SER A 55 -6.03 9.48 5.95
N LEU A 56 -6.30 10.10 4.79
CA LEU A 56 -5.77 9.64 3.51
C LEU A 56 -4.24 9.83 3.41
N ILE A 57 -3.72 10.99 3.82
CA ILE A 57 -2.28 11.26 3.83
C ILE A 57 -1.55 10.27 4.74
N ASN A 58 -2.09 10.04 5.94
CA ASN A 58 -1.52 9.07 6.87
C ASN A 58 -1.54 7.65 6.28
N LYS A 59 -2.62 7.26 5.58
CA LYS A 59 -2.68 5.98 4.85
C LYS A 59 -1.60 5.89 3.77
N ILE A 60 -1.38 6.93 2.96
CA ILE A 60 -0.34 6.95 1.91
C ILE A 60 1.04 6.80 2.53
N HIS A 61 1.30 7.51 3.63
CA HIS A 61 2.58 7.45 4.33
C HIS A 61 2.83 6.09 4.99
N ASN A 62 1.76 5.36 5.32
CA ASN A 62 1.80 4.05 5.95
C ASN A 62 1.69 2.89 4.95
N ILE A 63 1.61 3.17 3.64
CA ILE A 63 1.83 2.15 2.61
C ILE A 63 3.33 1.83 2.67
N PRO A 64 3.73 0.62 3.07
CA PRO A 64 5.14 0.27 3.09
C PRO A 64 5.72 0.48 1.69
N ASP A 65 6.87 1.14 1.65
CA ASP A 65 7.53 1.52 0.41
C ASP A 65 7.70 0.28 -0.46
N LEU A 66 6.97 0.25 -1.58
CA LEU A 66 6.91 -0.90 -2.49
C LEU A 66 8.30 -1.22 -3.04
N ASP A 67 9.17 -0.22 -3.13
CA ASP A 67 10.58 -0.38 -3.53
C ASP A 67 11.35 -1.17 -2.48
N THR A 68 11.11 -0.94 -1.19
CA THR A 68 11.75 -1.73 -0.11
C THR A 68 11.28 -3.18 -0.12
N ILE A 69 10.00 -3.43 -0.40
CA ILE A 69 9.46 -4.79 -0.53
C ILE A 69 10.01 -5.47 -1.79
N HIS A 70 10.07 -4.75 -2.90
CA HIS A 70 10.64 -5.24 -4.15
C HIS A 70 12.12 -5.61 -3.98
N ASP A 71 12.90 -4.75 -3.34
CA ASP A 71 14.32 -4.98 -3.08
C ASP A 71 14.52 -6.16 -2.12
N ALA A 72 13.76 -6.25 -1.04
CA ALA A 72 13.79 -7.41 -0.13
C ALA A 72 13.43 -8.71 -0.86
N LEU A 73 12.43 -8.66 -1.76
CA LEU A 73 12.04 -9.81 -2.57
C LEU A 73 13.11 -10.18 -3.59
N GLN A 74 13.77 -9.19 -4.20
CA GLN A 74 14.86 -9.40 -5.14
C GLN A 74 16.08 -10.01 -4.42
N ILE A 75 16.43 -9.52 -3.23
CA ILE A 75 17.51 -10.06 -2.39
C ILE A 75 17.18 -11.52 -2.03
N ALA A 76 16.00 -11.79 -1.50
CA ALA A 76 15.57 -13.15 -1.15
C ALA A 76 15.60 -14.10 -2.36
N ARG A 77 15.22 -13.60 -3.55
CA ARG A 77 15.30 -14.37 -4.80
C ARG A 77 16.74 -14.67 -5.21
N THR A 78 17.65 -13.69 -5.08
CA THR A 78 19.07 -13.90 -5.40
C THR A 78 19.72 -14.88 -4.45
N GLU A 79 19.44 -14.80 -3.14
CA GLU A 79 19.97 -15.73 -2.13
C GLU A 79 19.46 -17.16 -2.35
N SER A 80 18.17 -17.31 -2.67
CA SER A 80 17.58 -18.61 -2.99
C SER A 80 18.23 -19.23 -4.23
N LYS A 81 18.47 -18.42 -5.28
CA LYS A 81 19.13 -18.87 -6.50
C LYS A 81 20.57 -19.33 -6.24
N ILE A 82 21.34 -18.55 -5.48
CA ILE A 82 22.73 -18.90 -5.11
C ILE A 82 22.77 -20.19 -4.30
N THR A 83 21.84 -20.36 -3.35
CA THR A 83 21.76 -21.57 -2.53
C THR A 83 21.43 -22.80 -3.37
N ALA A 84 20.50 -22.67 -4.33
CA ALA A 84 20.15 -23.75 -5.25
C ALA A 84 21.32 -24.12 -6.17
N GLU A 85 22.03 -23.14 -6.74
CA GLU A 85 23.23 -23.36 -7.56
C GLU A 85 24.34 -24.03 -6.75
N SER A 86 24.61 -23.55 -5.53
CA SER A 86 25.61 -24.15 -4.64
C SER A 86 25.27 -25.60 -4.26
N THR A 87 24.01 -25.89 -3.99
CA THR A 87 23.55 -27.26 -3.66
C THR A 87 23.70 -28.18 -4.87
N THR A 88 23.36 -27.68 -6.07
CA THR A 88 23.50 -28.44 -7.32
C THR A 88 24.97 -28.74 -7.63
N GLN A 89 25.85 -27.76 -7.39
CA GLN A 89 27.29 -27.95 -7.56
C GLN A 89 27.84 -28.98 -6.58
N ALA A 90 27.51 -28.87 -5.28
CA ALA A 90 27.94 -29.83 -4.28
C ALA A 90 27.47 -31.26 -4.59
N LEU A 91 26.24 -31.43 -5.08
CA LEU A 91 25.74 -32.73 -5.53
C LEU A 91 26.51 -33.29 -6.73
N ASN A 92 26.90 -32.44 -7.67
CA ASN A 92 27.71 -32.85 -8.82
C ASN A 92 29.12 -33.26 -8.38
N ASP A 93 29.74 -32.52 -7.47
CA ASP A 93 31.08 -32.82 -6.95
C ASP A 93 31.07 -34.19 -6.23
N ILE A 94 30.11 -34.41 -5.33
CA ILE A 94 29.90 -35.72 -4.66
C ILE A 94 29.73 -36.84 -5.68
N LYS A 95 28.92 -36.61 -6.72
CA LYS A 95 28.71 -37.60 -7.78
C LYS A 95 29.99 -37.91 -8.56
N THR A 96 30.84 -36.91 -8.81
CA THR A 96 32.12 -37.12 -9.51
C THR A 96 33.12 -37.88 -8.65
N GLU A 97 33.20 -37.57 -7.35
CA GLU A 97 34.05 -38.29 -6.40
C GLU A 97 33.63 -39.75 -6.28
N LEU A 98 32.33 -40.03 -6.15
CA LEU A 98 31.81 -41.41 -6.11
C LEU A 98 32.16 -42.21 -7.37
N LYS A 99 32.11 -41.58 -8.55
CA LYS A 99 32.51 -42.22 -9.81
C LYS A 99 34.02 -42.49 -9.87
N GLN A 100 34.84 -41.59 -9.36
CA GLN A 100 36.29 -41.80 -9.29
C GLN A 100 36.63 -42.96 -8.37
N VAL A 101 36.05 -43.00 -7.16
CA VAL A 101 36.27 -44.10 -6.20
C VAL A 101 35.88 -45.45 -6.81
N ALA A 102 34.72 -45.52 -7.49
CA ALA A 102 34.24 -46.74 -8.14
C ALA A 102 35.11 -47.22 -9.31
N ASN A 103 35.83 -46.33 -9.99
CA ASN A 103 36.74 -46.69 -11.08
C ASN A 103 38.16 -47.05 -10.61
N THR A 104 38.47 -46.84 -9.33
CA THR A 104 39.78 -47.15 -8.71
C THR A 104 39.77 -48.40 -7.83
N SER A 105 38.62 -49.06 -7.68
CA SER A 105 38.47 -50.39 -7.05
C SER A 105 38.29 -51.48 -8.10
#